data_AF-A0A182P0J4-F1
#
_entry.id   AF-A0A182P0J4-F1
#
_cell.length_a   1.000
_cell.length_b   1.000
_cell.length_c   1.000
_cell.angle_alpha   90.00
_cell.angle_beta   90.00
_cell.angle_gamma   90.00
#
_symmetry.space_group_name_H-M   'P 1'
#
loop_
_entity.id
_entity.type
_entity.pdbx_description
1 polymer ?
#
loop_
_entity_poly.entity_id
_entity_poly.type
_entity_poly.pdbx_seq_one_letter_code
_entity_poly.pdbx_strand_id
1 'polypeptide(L)'
;WDLPSRQWLAVTSILLIAGAAGVAVPLALKVSSGAPLEERIQVATQLLDTVPLIDGHNDLPWNIRKFLHNQLNDFRFDDDLKTILPWSKSAWSHTDLQRLKRGRISAQFWAAYVPCEAQHKDAVQITLEQIDVIKRLTERYSPHLTSCASTFDIIQAHKNRQMCSLIGVEGGHSLGGSLGVLRIYYALGVRYMTLTSTCHTPWADSSNADAPKYDIRHGGLTAYGKTIVREMNRLGMIVDLSKSSVGTMKDVLATSQAPVIFSHSSAHALCNSSRNVQDEVLELVTKNRGLVMVNFYNKFLRCSDNASVQDAVGKWKLTGFFPIYMHIRTILRVSMQPIPSHPSLSQLTALVAVD
;
A
#
# COMPACT_ATOMS: atom_id res chain seq x y z
N TRP A 1 -38.48 9.65 40.99
CA TRP A 1 -37.22 8.95 40.73
C TRP A 1 -36.08 9.91 41.04
N ASP A 2 -35.80 10.09 42.33
CA ASP A 2 -34.76 11.01 42.82
C ASP A 2 -33.40 10.31 42.77
N LEU A 3 -32.60 10.66 41.77
CA LEU A 3 -31.19 10.27 41.73
C LEU A 3 -30.40 11.20 42.69
N PRO A 4 -29.61 10.68 43.65
CA PRO A 4 -28.83 11.48 44.59
C PRO A 4 -27.90 12.48 43.88
N SER A 5 -27.73 13.68 44.43
CA SER A 5 -27.00 14.81 43.80
C SER A 5 -25.58 14.47 43.30
N ARG A 6 -24.92 13.48 43.91
CA ARG A 6 -23.59 12.99 43.48
C ARG A 6 -23.60 12.27 42.13
N GLN A 7 -24.70 11.60 41.77
CA GLN A 7 -24.84 10.92 40.49
C GLN A 7 -25.15 11.90 39.36
N TRP A 8 -25.88 12.99 39.64
CA TRP A 8 -26.07 14.08 38.69
C TRP A 8 -24.76 14.77 38.32
N LEU A 9 -23.89 15.03 39.29
CA LEU A 9 -22.56 15.61 39.02
C LEU A 9 -21.72 14.69 38.12
N ALA A 10 -21.70 13.38 38.40
CA ALA A 10 -20.98 12.41 37.58
C ALA A 10 -21.52 12.32 36.14
N VAL A 11 -22.85 12.30 35.96
CA VAL A 11 -23.49 12.27 34.64
C VAL A 11 -23.23 13.58 33.87
N THR A 12 -23.28 14.74 34.52
CA THR A 12 -22.94 16.02 33.88
C THR A 12 -21.47 16.14 33.51
N SER A 13 -20.55 15.61 34.33
CA SER A 13 -19.11 15.58 34.01
C SER A 13 -18.82 14.64 32.84
N ILE A 14 -19.46 13.47 32.77
CA ILE A 14 -19.32 12.53 31.65
C ILE A 14 -19.89 13.15 30.36
N LEU A 15 -21.03 13.83 30.42
CA LEU A 15 -21.62 14.53 29.27
C LEU A 15 -20.80 15.75 28.81
N LEU A 16 -20.18 16.48 29.74
CA LEU A 16 -19.26 17.59 29.41
C LEU A 16 -17.94 17.08 28.81
N ILE A 17 -17.40 15.96 29.29
CA ILE A 17 -16.21 15.33 28.71
C ILE A 17 -16.52 14.71 27.35
N ALA A 18 -17.68 14.07 27.19
CA ALA A 18 -18.14 13.53 25.90
C ALA A 18 -18.48 14.64 24.90
N GLY A 19 -19.06 15.75 25.37
CA GLY A 19 -19.30 16.96 24.57
C GLY A 19 -18.02 17.69 24.19
N ALA A 20 -17.04 17.78 25.09
CA ALA A 20 -15.72 18.34 24.80
C ALA A 20 -14.92 17.45 23.84
N ALA A 21 -14.97 16.12 23.98
CA ALA A 21 -14.34 15.19 23.04
C ALA A 21 -15.06 15.17 21.67
N GLY A 22 -16.39 15.28 21.66
CA GLY A 22 -17.22 15.33 20.44
C GLY A 22 -17.12 16.65 19.67
N VAL A 23 -16.74 17.75 20.32
CA VAL A 23 -16.60 19.09 19.70
C VAL A 23 -15.14 19.51 19.50
N ALA A 24 -14.19 19.05 20.31
CA ALA A 24 -12.77 19.43 20.17
C ALA A 24 -12.04 18.66 19.06
N VAL A 25 -12.39 17.39 18.81
CA VAL A 25 -11.75 16.61 17.73
C VAL A 25 -12.10 17.13 16.33
N PRO A 26 -13.35 17.57 16.03
CA PRO A 26 -13.65 18.19 14.74
C PRO A 26 -13.11 19.61 14.56
N LEU A 27 -12.75 20.31 15.66
CA LEU A 27 -12.25 21.69 15.59
C LEU A 27 -10.74 21.77 15.36
N ALA A 28 -9.97 20.78 15.82
CA ALA A 28 -8.51 20.75 15.70
C ALA A 28 -7.99 20.40 14.29
N LEU A 29 -8.84 19.97 13.36
CA LEU A 29 -8.44 19.61 11.99
C LEU A 29 -8.88 20.61 10.91
N LYS A 30 -9.34 21.81 11.28
CA LYS A 30 -9.50 22.93 10.34
C LYS A 30 -8.18 23.67 10.11
N VAL A 31 -7.12 22.93 9.74
CA VAL A 31 -5.99 23.59 9.08
C VAL A 31 -6.51 24.03 7.71
N SER A 32 -6.75 25.33 7.57
CA SER A 32 -7.11 25.91 6.26
C SER A 32 -6.06 25.50 5.23
N SER A 33 -6.48 25.21 4.00
CA SER A 33 -5.54 24.93 2.89
C SER A 33 -4.52 26.06 2.67
N GLY A 34 -4.78 27.27 3.20
CA GLY A 34 -3.89 28.42 3.20
C GLY A 34 -2.90 28.53 4.37
N ALA A 35 -2.93 27.63 5.37
CA ALA A 35 -1.98 27.65 6.48
C ALA A 35 -0.54 27.45 6.00
N PRO A 36 0.49 28.01 6.67
CA PRO A 36 1.90 27.80 6.33
C PRO A 36 2.28 26.32 6.22
N LEU A 37 3.28 26.01 5.39
CA LEU A 37 3.71 24.64 5.16
C LEU A 37 4.16 23.93 6.45
N GLU A 38 4.91 24.63 7.29
CA GLU A 38 5.43 24.10 8.55
C GLU A 38 4.31 23.64 9.49
N GLU A 39 3.27 24.46 9.63
CA GLU A 39 2.08 24.13 10.44
C GLU A 39 1.38 22.87 9.91
N ARG A 40 1.24 22.75 8.58
CA ARG A 40 0.66 21.56 7.95
C ARG A 40 1.51 20.30 8.19
N ILE A 41 2.85 20.44 8.18
CA ILE A 41 3.77 19.33 8.47
C ILE A 41 3.66 18.92 9.94
N GLN A 42 3.56 19.88 10.85
CA GLN A 42 3.42 19.61 12.27
C GLN A 42 2.11 18.84 12.56
N VAL A 43 0.99 19.30 11.98
CA VAL A 43 -0.30 18.63 12.12
C VAL A 43 -0.29 17.24 11.51
N ALA A 44 0.30 17.09 10.32
CA ALA A 44 0.47 15.76 9.71
C ALA A 44 1.31 14.85 10.62
N THR A 45 2.41 15.35 11.20
CA THR A 45 3.28 14.56 12.08
C THR A 45 2.53 14.10 13.34
N GLN A 46 1.76 14.99 13.97
CA GLN A 46 0.94 14.65 15.15
C GLN A 46 -0.14 13.61 14.81
N LEU A 47 -0.77 13.73 13.64
CA LEU A 47 -1.72 12.72 13.17
C LEU A 47 -1.03 11.36 13.02
N LEU A 48 0.14 11.32 12.39
CA LEU A 48 0.89 10.08 12.16
C LEU A 48 1.52 9.48 13.42
N ASP A 49 1.59 10.24 14.52
CA ASP A 49 1.96 9.72 15.84
C ASP A 49 0.81 8.94 16.51
N THR A 50 -0.43 9.13 16.06
CA THR A 50 -1.64 8.48 16.62
C THR A 50 -2.32 7.53 15.64
N VAL A 51 -2.09 7.72 14.34
CA VAL A 51 -2.72 6.96 13.27
C VAL A 51 -1.64 6.28 12.43
N PRO A 52 -1.63 4.93 12.35
CA PRO A 52 -0.58 4.22 11.65
C PRO A 52 -0.61 4.49 10.15
N LEU A 53 0.57 4.81 9.62
CA LEU A 53 0.81 4.94 8.19
C LEU A 53 1.19 3.59 7.59
N ILE A 54 0.39 3.06 6.67
CA ILE A 54 0.55 1.74 6.04
C ILE A 54 0.80 1.92 4.54
N ASP A 55 2.02 1.63 4.11
CA ASP A 55 2.34 1.57 2.68
C ASP A 55 2.04 0.19 2.09
N GLY A 56 1.41 0.18 0.92
CA GLY A 56 0.89 -1.02 0.28
C GLY A 56 1.88 -1.80 -0.58
N HIS A 57 3.00 -1.19 -0.97
CA HIS A 57 3.88 -1.82 -1.95
C HIS A 57 5.27 -1.16 -2.03
N ASN A 58 6.33 -1.90 -1.68
CA ASN A 58 7.70 -1.41 -1.79
C ASN A 58 8.67 -2.50 -2.27
N ASP A 59 9.39 -2.19 -3.35
CA ASP A 59 10.31 -3.07 -4.09
C ASP A 59 11.73 -3.17 -3.50
N LEU A 60 11.97 -2.68 -2.28
CA LEU A 60 13.29 -2.81 -1.63
C LEU A 60 13.86 -4.25 -1.70
N PRO A 61 13.09 -5.33 -1.46
CA PRO A 61 13.61 -6.69 -1.57
C PRO A 61 14.14 -7.03 -2.96
N TRP A 62 13.51 -6.49 -4.03
CA TRP A 62 14.00 -6.66 -5.38
C TRP A 62 15.32 -5.93 -5.61
N ASN A 63 15.47 -4.71 -5.08
CA ASN A 63 16.74 -3.99 -5.16
C ASN A 63 17.88 -4.72 -4.42
N ILE A 64 17.59 -5.30 -3.24
CA ILE A 64 18.54 -6.13 -2.50
C ILE A 64 18.96 -7.37 -3.32
N ARG A 65 18.01 -8.06 -3.95
CA ARG A 65 18.32 -9.17 -4.85
C ARG A 65 19.20 -8.71 -6.02
N LYS A 66 18.81 -7.62 -6.68
CA LYS A 66 19.47 -7.13 -7.88
C LYS A 66 20.89 -6.66 -7.63
N PHE A 67 21.13 -5.94 -6.52
CA PHE A 67 22.43 -5.33 -6.25
C PHE A 67 23.35 -6.20 -5.40
N LEU A 68 22.78 -7.01 -4.49
CA LEU A 68 23.55 -7.77 -3.51
C LEU A 68 23.27 -9.27 -3.56
N HIS A 69 22.49 -9.76 -4.52
CA HIS A 69 22.13 -11.18 -4.62
C HIS A 69 21.59 -11.75 -3.29
N ASN A 70 20.77 -10.96 -2.58
CA ASN A 70 20.18 -11.29 -1.27
C ASN A 70 21.19 -11.46 -0.09
N GLN A 71 22.45 -11.05 -0.28
CA GLN A 71 23.49 -11.04 0.76
C GLN A 71 23.31 -9.83 1.69
N LEU A 72 22.54 -10.02 2.76
CA LEU A 72 22.24 -8.94 3.73
C LEU A 72 23.45 -8.49 4.56
N ASN A 73 24.54 -9.26 4.59
CA ASN A 73 25.77 -8.83 5.27
C ASN A 73 26.35 -7.56 4.64
N ASP A 74 26.15 -7.39 3.33
CA ASP A 74 26.61 -6.23 2.57
C ASP A 74 25.54 -5.13 2.48
N PHE A 75 24.41 -5.30 3.17
CA PHE A 75 23.32 -4.33 3.20
C PHE A 75 23.24 -3.62 4.55
N ARG A 76 23.44 -2.30 4.52
CA ARG A 76 23.31 -1.40 5.66
C ARG A 76 22.05 -0.56 5.51
N PHE A 77 20.92 -1.10 5.98
CA PHE A 77 19.61 -0.44 5.88
C PHE A 77 19.48 0.81 6.77
N ASP A 78 20.30 0.91 7.81
CA ASP A 78 20.40 2.01 8.77
C ASP A 78 21.18 3.22 8.25
N ASP A 79 21.90 3.07 7.13
CA ASP A 79 22.65 4.14 6.48
C ASP A 79 21.76 5.03 5.57
N ASP A 80 22.26 6.20 5.17
CA ASP A 80 21.63 7.00 4.12
C ASP A 80 21.98 6.42 2.74
N LEU A 81 21.09 5.59 2.20
CA LEU A 81 21.31 4.96 0.90
C LEU A 81 21.36 5.95 -0.27
N LYS A 82 20.98 7.23 -0.09
CA LYS A 82 21.18 8.26 -1.12
C LYS A 82 22.66 8.61 -1.34
N THR A 83 23.54 8.26 -0.42
CA THR A 83 24.98 8.55 -0.54
C THR A 83 25.82 7.33 -0.89
N ILE A 84 25.21 6.14 -0.98
CA ILE A 84 25.92 4.86 -1.12
C ILE A 84 25.65 4.25 -2.49
N LEU A 85 26.70 3.86 -3.22
CA LEU A 85 26.54 3.11 -4.48
C LEU A 85 26.20 1.64 -4.21
N PRO A 86 25.42 0.97 -5.08
CA PRO A 86 24.77 1.50 -6.29
C PRO A 86 23.43 2.23 -6.01
N TRP A 87 22.96 2.23 -4.76
CA TRP A 87 21.66 2.74 -4.33
C TRP A 87 21.41 4.20 -4.75
N SER A 88 22.40 5.07 -4.55
CA SER A 88 22.33 6.50 -4.84
C SER A 88 22.08 6.84 -6.31
N LYS A 89 22.47 5.94 -7.23
CA LYS A 89 22.28 6.09 -8.69
C LYS A 89 21.03 5.37 -9.21
N SER A 90 20.40 4.53 -8.39
CA SER A 90 19.23 3.78 -8.81
C SER A 90 17.99 4.65 -8.73
N ALA A 91 17.35 4.89 -9.88
CA ALA A 91 16.03 5.52 -9.98
C ALA A 91 14.89 4.73 -9.29
N TRP A 92 15.21 3.57 -8.72
CA TRP A 92 14.26 2.66 -8.07
C TRP A 92 14.59 2.43 -6.59
N SER A 93 15.63 3.10 -6.05
CA SER A 93 16.08 2.96 -4.67
C SER A 93 15.62 4.16 -3.81
N HIS A 94 14.44 4.03 -3.23
CA HIS A 94 13.80 5.13 -2.47
C HIS A 94 13.75 4.88 -0.96
N THR A 95 14.22 3.73 -0.48
CA THR A 95 13.89 3.24 0.86
C THR A 95 15.15 2.95 1.67
N ASP A 96 15.28 3.62 2.81
CA ASP A 96 16.20 3.26 3.91
C ASP A 96 15.50 3.50 5.26
N LEU A 97 16.05 2.92 6.32
CA LEU A 97 15.42 2.96 7.64
C LEU A 97 15.28 4.38 8.18
N GLN A 98 16.23 5.27 7.88
CA GLN A 98 16.19 6.67 8.31
C GLN A 98 15.03 7.41 7.64
N ARG A 99 14.87 7.26 6.32
CA ARG A 99 13.76 7.88 5.57
C ARG A 99 12.41 7.29 5.96
N LEU A 100 12.31 5.99 6.24
CA LEU A 100 11.08 5.37 6.76
C LEU A 100 10.68 5.95 8.13
N LYS A 101 11.64 6.06 9.07
CA LYS A 101 11.42 6.68 10.38
C LYS A 101 10.98 8.14 10.26
N ARG A 102 11.66 8.93 9.43
CA ARG A 102 11.30 10.34 9.19
C ARG A 102 9.92 10.49 8.55
N GLY A 103 9.57 9.61 7.62
CA GLY A 103 8.26 9.56 6.97
C GLY A 103 7.13 8.98 7.85
N ARG A 104 7.43 8.60 9.09
CA ARG A 104 6.47 8.03 10.06
C ARG A 104 5.73 6.79 9.54
N ILE A 105 6.40 6.00 8.71
CA ILE A 105 5.85 4.73 8.21
C ILE A 105 5.72 3.76 9.38
N SER A 106 4.49 3.30 9.62
CA SER A 106 4.16 2.39 10.73
C SER A 106 4.06 0.94 10.26
N ALA A 107 3.63 0.72 9.03
CA ALA A 107 3.63 -0.59 8.40
C ALA A 107 4.00 -0.49 6.92
N GLN A 108 4.67 -1.52 6.43
CA GLN A 108 5.12 -1.62 5.06
C GLN A 108 4.84 -3.02 4.54
N PHE A 109 4.11 -3.12 3.45
CA PHE A 109 4.11 -4.32 2.63
C PHE A 109 5.34 -4.34 1.74
N TRP A 110 6.22 -5.30 1.97
CA TRP A 110 7.37 -5.57 1.13
C TRP A 110 6.98 -6.49 -0.01
N ALA A 111 7.30 -6.09 -1.24
CA ALA A 111 6.98 -6.87 -2.42
C ALA A 111 7.98 -8.03 -2.60
N ALA A 112 7.48 -9.25 -2.46
CA ALA A 112 8.14 -10.45 -2.96
C ALA A 112 7.88 -10.57 -4.47
N TYR A 113 8.46 -9.63 -5.23
CA TYR A 113 8.34 -9.54 -6.68
C TYR A 113 9.21 -10.59 -7.40
N VAL A 114 8.68 -11.12 -8.50
CA VAL A 114 9.39 -12.03 -9.40
C VAL A 114 9.23 -11.57 -10.85
N PRO A 115 10.31 -11.48 -11.65
CA PRO A 115 10.22 -11.16 -13.07
C PRO A 115 9.35 -12.13 -13.86
N CYS A 116 8.67 -11.63 -14.89
CA CYS A 116 7.79 -12.43 -15.73
C CYS A 116 8.52 -13.56 -16.49
N GLU A 117 9.82 -13.40 -16.76
CA GLU A 117 10.66 -14.37 -17.47
C GLU A 117 10.87 -15.68 -16.68
N ALA A 118 10.59 -15.65 -15.37
CA ALA A 118 10.63 -16.81 -14.49
C ALA A 118 9.34 -17.65 -14.53
N GLN A 119 8.25 -17.15 -15.16
CA GLN A 119 7.03 -17.92 -15.33
C GLN A 119 7.33 -19.20 -16.14
N HIS A 120 6.82 -20.34 -15.66
CA HIS A 120 7.12 -21.69 -16.17
C HIS A 120 8.58 -22.15 -16.00
N LYS A 121 9.37 -21.46 -15.17
CA LYS A 121 10.73 -21.82 -14.80
C LYS A 121 10.84 -21.89 -13.28
N ASP A 122 11.58 -20.94 -12.70
CA ASP A 122 12.00 -20.86 -11.30
C ASP A 122 11.18 -19.85 -10.49
N ALA A 123 10.02 -19.38 -10.98
CA ALA A 123 9.21 -18.38 -10.28
C ALA A 123 8.94 -18.72 -8.82
N VAL A 124 8.54 -19.97 -8.52
CA VAL A 124 8.26 -20.41 -7.14
C VAL A 124 9.51 -20.33 -6.25
N GLN A 125 10.66 -20.74 -6.77
CA GLN A 125 11.93 -20.67 -6.04
C GLN A 125 12.30 -19.21 -5.75
N ILE A 126 12.24 -18.34 -6.76
CA ILE A 126 12.56 -16.92 -6.60
C ILE A 126 11.60 -16.29 -5.58
N THR A 127 10.30 -16.57 -5.63
CA THR A 127 9.35 -16.04 -4.64
C THR A 127 9.73 -16.45 -3.22
N LEU A 128 10.10 -17.72 -3.00
CA LEU A 128 10.55 -18.20 -1.69
C LEU A 128 11.82 -17.48 -1.20
N GLU A 129 12.80 -17.27 -2.09
CA GLU A 129 14.02 -16.49 -1.78
C GLU A 129 13.70 -15.02 -1.43
N GLN A 130 12.71 -14.43 -2.10
CA GLN A 130 12.28 -13.06 -1.80
C GLN A 130 11.50 -12.97 -0.48
N ILE A 131 10.65 -13.95 -0.17
CA ILE A 131 9.99 -14.06 1.14
C ILE A 131 11.06 -14.20 2.23
N ASP A 132 12.05 -15.07 2.02
CA ASP A 132 13.17 -15.29 2.94
C ASP A 132 13.98 -14.00 3.19
N VAL A 133 14.38 -13.27 2.15
CA VAL A 133 15.17 -12.03 2.34
C VAL A 133 14.38 -10.96 3.10
N ILE A 134 13.06 -10.87 2.91
CA ILE A 134 12.20 -9.96 3.69
C ILE A 134 12.19 -10.36 5.17
N LYS A 135 12.08 -11.65 5.48
CA LYS A 135 12.08 -12.16 6.85
C LYS A 135 13.42 -11.92 7.53
N ARG A 136 14.54 -12.29 6.88
CA ARG A 136 15.89 -12.05 7.40
C ARG A 136 16.21 -10.57 7.57
N LEU A 137 15.75 -9.70 6.65
CA LEU A 137 15.90 -8.25 6.79
C LEU A 137 15.16 -7.75 8.03
N THR A 138 13.92 -8.21 8.22
CA THR A 138 13.09 -7.86 9.38
C THR A 138 13.74 -8.32 10.68
N GLU A 139 14.23 -9.56 10.73
CA GLU A 139 14.93 -10.12 11.89
C GLU A 139 16.21 -9.34 12.22
N ARG A 140 17.05 -9.05 11.21
CA ARG A 140 18.32 -8.32 11.38
C ARG A 140 18.13 -6.92 11.96
N TYR A 141 17.03 -6.25 11.62
CA TYR A 141 16.72 -4.90 12.08
C TYR A 141 15.67 -4.86 13.20
N SER A 142 15.37 -5.99 13.83
CA SER A 142 14.57 -6.04 15.04
C SER A 142 15.27 -5.29 16.20
N PRO A 143 14.55 -4.56 17.08
CA PRO A 143 13.09 -4.39 17.11
C PRO A 143 12.56 -3.26 16.21
N HIS A 144 13.41 -2.52 15.50
CA HIS A 144 12.94 -1.42 14.65
C HIS A 144 12.00 -1.89 13.55
N LEU A 145 12.28 -3.07 12.98
CA LEU A 145 11.36 -3.82 12.14
C LEU A 145 10.79 -4.99 12.94
N THR A 146 9.49 -5.23 12.81
CA THR A 146 8.81 -6.37 13.45
C THR A 146 7.98 -7.10 12.42
N SER A 147 8.08 -8.43 12.38
CA SER A 147 7.27 -9.24 11.47
C SER A 147 5.81 -9.18 11.89
N CYS A 148 4.93 -8.96 10.92
CA CYS A 148 3.51 -8.82 11.15
C CYS A 148 2.70 -9.63 10.14
N ALA A 149 1.56 -10.13 10.59
CA ALA A 149 0.67 -10.89 9.76
C ALA A 149 -0.83 -10.59 10.05
N SER A 150 -1.12 -9.60 10.88
CA SER A 150 -2.49 -9.21 11.25
C SER A 150 -2.60 -7.71 11.52
N THR A 151 -3.83 -7.21 11.56
CA THR A 151 -4.12 -5.82 11.97
C THR A 151 -3.72 -5.56 13.43
N PHE A 152 -3.85 -6.57 14.30
CA PHE A 152 -3.39 -6.50 15.68
C PHE A 152 -1.88 -6.25 15.76
N ASP A 153 -1.09 -6.96 14.94
CA ASP A 153 0.37 -6.77 14.89
C ASP A 153 0.73 -5.35 14.43
N ILE A 154 0.01 -4.81 13.43
CA ILE A 154 0.21 -3.42 12.96
C ILE A 154 -0.03 -2.43 14.10
N ILE A 155 -1.16 -2.55 14.80
CA ILE A 155 -1.53 -1.66 15.91
C ILE A 155 -0.51 -1.78 17.05
N GLN A 156 -0.08 -3.00 17.39
CA GLN A 156 0.87 -3.23 18.47
C GLN A 156 2.27 -2.70 18.13
N ALA A 157 2.76 -2.95 16.92
CA ALA A 157 4.03 -2.42 16.44
C ALA A 157 4.04 -0.89 16.46
N HIS A 158 2.96 -0.26 15.96
CA HIS A 158 2.80 1.19 15.99
C HIS A 158 2.86 1.77 17.42
N LYS A 159 2.12 1.17 18.37
CA LYS A 159 2.18 1.54 19.80
C LYS A 159 3.59 1.40 20.38
N ASN A 160 4.33 0.38 19.97
CA ASN A 160 5.71 0.14 20.39
C ASN A 160 6.74 1.01 19.65
N ARG A 161 6.31 1.92 18.76
CA ARG A 161 7.19 2.72 17.88
C ARG A 161 8.09 1.86 16.98
N GLN A 162 7.61 0.68 16.61
CA GLN A 162 8.24 -0.26 15.69
C GLN A 162 7.54 -0.19 14.33
N MET A 163 8.27 -0.48 13.25
CA MET A 163 7.68 -0.59 11.92
C MET A 163 7.30 -2.04 11.64
N CYS A 164 6.05 -2.23 11.28
CA CYS A 164 5.46 -3.51 10.96
C CYS A 164 5.81 -3.93 9.52
N SER A 165 6.57 -5.01 9.37
CA SER A 165 6.93 -5.61 8.08
C SER A 165 5.91 -6.69 7.71
N LEU A 166 5.16 -6.44 6.65
CA LEU A 166 4.26 -7.42 6.03
C LEU A 166 4.82 -7.87 4.67
N ILE A 167 4.32 -9.01 4.18
CA ILE A 167 4.75 -9.59 2.90
C ILE A 167 3.58 -9.63 1.94
N GLY A 168 3.81 -9.14 0.72
CA GLY A 168 2.91 -9.29 -0.40
C GLY A 168 3.63 -9.89 -1.61
N VAL A 169 3.02 -10.88 -2.25
CA VAL A 169 3.58 -11.50 -3.46
C VAL A 169 3.07 -10.76 -4.68
N GLU A 170 3.98 -10.24 -5.52
CA GLU A 170 3.60 -9.56 -6.76
C GLU A 170 3.68 -10.49 -7.97
N GLY A 171 2.51 -10.95 -8.42
CA GLY A 171 2.34 -11.73 -9.64
C GLY A 171 1.96 -13.18 -9.37
N GLY A 172 0.82 -13.60 -9.90
CA GLY A 172 0.27 -14.94 -9.71
C GLY A 172 1.05 -16.06 -10.40
N HIS A 173 2.01 -15.73 -11.27
CA HIS A 173 2.97 -16.69 -11.83
C HIS A 173 3.86 -17.31 -10.75
N SER A 174 4.03 -16.61 -9.63
CA SER A 174 4.65 -17.09 -8.40
C SER A 174 4.00 -18.37 -7.85
N LEU A 175 2.76 -18.69 -8.23
CA LEU A 175 2.09 -19.92 -7.77
C LEU A 175 2.53 -21.18 -8.52
N GLY A 176 3.17 -21.05 -9.68
CA GLY A 176 3.40 -22.19 -10.57
C GLY A 176 2.10 -22.92 -10.94
N GLY A 177 0.95 -22.23 -10.89
CA GLY A 177 -0.38 -22.81 -11.12
C GLY A 177 -0.92 -23.66 -9.96
N SER A 178 -0.34 -23.63 -8.76
CA SER A 178 -0.72 -24.52 -7.64
C SER A 178 -1.37 -23.79 -6.46
N LEU A 179 -2.56 -24.24 -6.06
CA LEU A 179 -3.20 -23.82 -4.78
C LEU A 179 -2.40 -24.28 -3.55
N GLY A 180 -1.61 -25.36 -3.66
CA GLY A 180 -0.73 -25.79 -2.58
C GLY A 180 0.35 -24.75 -2.29
N VAL A 181 0.95 -24.19 -3.35
CA VAL A 181 1.93 -23.11 -3.23
C VAL A 181 1.30 -21.85 -2.62
N LEU A 182 0.07 -21.49 -3.03
CA LEU A 182 -0.67 -20.37 -2.43
C LEU A 182 -0.83 -20.52 -0.90
N ARG A 183 -1.20 -21.71 -0.42
CA ARG A 183 -1.32 -22.00 1.02
C ARG A 183 0.03 -21.95 1.74
N ILE A 184 1.10 -22.44 1.11
CA ILE A 184 2.45 -22.36 1.65
C ILE A 184 2.87 -20.90 1.83
N TYR A 185 2.64 -20.04 0.82
CA TYR A 185 2.92 -18.61 0.94
C TYR A 185 2.16 -17.96 2.09
N TYR A 186 0.87 -18.27 2.24
CA TYR A 186 0.09 -17.78 3.38
C TYR A 186 0.71 -18.20 4.73
N ALA A 187 1.10 -19.48 4.86
CA ALA A 187 1.74 -20.02 6.05
C ALA A 187 3.11 -19.39 6.34
N LEU A 188 3.83 -18.96 5.30
CA LEU A 188 5.12 -18.27 5.44
C LEU A 188 5.00 -16.80 5.87
N GLY A 189 3.78 -16.24 5.86
CA GLY A 189 3.48 -14.87 6.30
C GLY A 189 2.95 -13.94 5.22
N VAL A 190 2.72 -14.42 3.99
CA VAL A 190 2.15 -13.61 2.91
C VAL A 190 0.70 -13.22 3.22
N ARG A 191 0.35 -11.94 3.03
CA ARG A 191 -0.98 -11.40 3.35
C ARG A 191 -1.74 -10.77 2.19
N TYR A 192 -1.06 -10.43 1.10
CA TYR A 192 -1.74 -10.22 -0.19
C TYR A 192 -1.01 -10.95 -1.31
N MET A 193 -1.74 -11.21 -2.40
CA MET A 193 -1.12 -11.57 -3.68
C MET A 193 -1.71 -10.73 -4.82
N THR A 194 -0.84 -10.11 -5.61
CA THR A 194 -1.17 -9.45 -6.87
C THR A 194 -1.42 -10.53 -7.93
N LEU A 195 -2.61 -10.55 -8.54
CA LEU A 195 -3.00 -11.67 -9.42
C LEU A 195 -2.11 -11.81 -10.66
N THR A 196 -1.61 -10.71 -11.21
CA THR A 196 -0.70 -10.67 -12.35
C THR A 196 0.39 -9.62 -12.14
N SER A 197 1.55 -9.81 -12.77
CA SER A 197 2.51 -8.72 -12.95
C SER A 197 2.32 -8.12 -14.35
N THR A 198 3.38 -7.67 -15.02
CA THR A 198 3.34 -7.18 -16.42
C THR A 198 3.21 -8.32 -17.45
N CYS A 199 2.68 -9.47 -17.05
CA CYS A 199 2.46 -10.66 -17.87
C CYS A 199 1.19 -11.38 -17.44
N HIS A 200 0.53 -12.03 -18.40
CA HIS A 200 -0.62 -12.90 -18.16
C HIS A 200 -0.18 -14.17 -17.43
N THR A 201 -1.03 -14.66 -16.54
CA THR A 201 -0.92 -16.04 -16.05
C THR A 201 -1.81 -16.94 -16.91
N PRO A 202 -1.72 -18.28 -16.79
CA PRO A 202 -2.67 -19.19 -17.43
C PRO A 202 -4.14 -19.02 -16.99
N TRP A 203 -4.43 -18.15 -16.02
CA TRP A 203 -5.74 -18.03 -15.40
C TRP A 203 -6.22 -16.59 -15.15
N ALA A 204 -5.41 -15.58 -15.46
CA ALA A 204 -5.77 -14.16 -15.34
C ALA A 204 -5.04 -13.30 -16.37
N ASP A 205 -5.74 -12.29 -16.89
CA ASP A 205 -5.17 -11.28 -17.77
C ASP A 205 -4.54 -10.10 -17.03
N SER A 206 -3.33 -9.73 -17.46
CA SER A 206 -2.64 -8.53 -16.98
C SER A 206 -3.08 -7.27 -17.72
N SER A 207 -2.69 -6.10 -17.20
CA SER A 207 -2.94 -4.78 -17.81
C SER A 207 -2.39 -4.63 -19.24
N ASN A 208 -1.60 -5.58 -19.75
CA ASN A 208 -1.22 -5.62 -21.15
C ASN A 208 -2.40 -5.93 -22.09
N ALA A 209 -3.46 -6.58 -21.59
CA ALA A 209 -4.71 -6.78 -22.32
C ALA A 209 -5.39 -5.46 -22.68
N ASP A 210 -5.22 -4.42 -21.85
CA ASP A 210 -5.82 -3.09 -22.06
C ASP A 210 -4.80 -2.07 -22.61
N ALA A 211 -3.55 -2.48 -22.80
CA ALA A 211 -2.56 -1.64 -23.47
C ALA A 211 -2.91 -1.50 -24.97
N PRO A 212 -2.37 -0.51 -25.71
CA PRO A 212 -2.71 -0.28 -27.12
C PRO A 212 -2.51 -1.48 -28.07
N LYS A 213 -1.77 -2.50 -27.64
CA LYS A 213 -1.57 -3.75 -28.39
C LYS A 213 -2.72 -4.77 -28.21
N TYR A 214 -3.60 -4.55 -27.23
CA TYR A 214 -4.74 -5.40 -26.90
C TYR A 214 -4.40 -6.90 -26.81
N ASP A 215 -3.39 -7.26 -26.01
CA ASP A 215 -2.95 -8.66 -25.82
C ASP A 215 -3.91 -9.41 -24.87
N ILE A 216 -5.14 -9.63 -25.30
CA ILE A 216 -6.17 -10.33 -24.52
C ILE A 216 -5.96 -11.84 -24.63
N ARG A 217 -5.92 -12.56 -23.50
CA ARG A 217 -5.80 -14.04 -23.50
C ARG A 217 -7.08 -14.73 -23.06
N HIS A 218 -7.66 -14.29 -21.95
CA HIS A 218 -8.83 -14.95 -21.33
C HIS A 218 -10.08 -14.06 -21.32
N GLY A 219 -9.91 -12.74 -21.48
CA GLY A 219 -10.97 -11.75 -21.27
C GLY A 219 -11.21 -11.43 -19.80
N GLY A 220 -10.30 -11.83 -18.90
CA GLY A 220 -10.45 -11.71 -17.45
C GLY A 220 -9.93 -12.93 -16.69
N LEU A 221 -10.76 -13.52 -15.82
CA LEU A 221 -10.43 -14.73 -15.08
C LEU A 221 -10.99 -15.99 -15.75
N THR A 222 -10.16 -17.04 -15.81
CA THR A 222 -10.67 -18.38 -16.11
C THR A 222 -11.45 -18.96 -14.92
N ALA A 223 -12.13 -20.09 -15.10
CA ALA A 223 -12.78 -20.82 -14.01
C ALA A 223 -11.78 -21.21 -12.89
N TYR A 224 -10.54 -21.53 -13.26
CA TYR A 224 -9.48 -21.80 -12.31
C TYR A 224 -9.04 -20.52 -11.58
N GLY A 225 -8.92 -19.39 -12.28
CA GLY A 225 -8.65 -18.09 -11.67
C GLY A 225 -9.69 -17.71 -10.61
N LYS A 226 -10.98 -17.95 -10.89
CA LYS A 226 -12.06 -17.77 -9.90
C LYS A 226 -11.92 -18.69 -8.69
N THR A 227 -11.38 -19.89 -8.87
CA THR A 227 -11.07 -20.81 -7.75
C THR A 227 -9.93 -20.29 -6.89
N ILE A 228 -8.89 -19.70 -7.49
CA ILE A 228 -7.78 -19.06 -6.76
C ILE A 228 -8.30 -17.90 -5.90
N VAL A 229 -9.15 -17.02 -6.46
CA VAL A 229 -9.76 -15.91 -5.70
C VAL A 229 -10.54 -16.42 -4.49
N ARG A 230 -11.33 -17.49 -4.65
CA ARG A 230 -12.09 -18.09 -3.53
C ARG A 230 -11.17 -18.70 -2.48
N GLU A 231 -10.08 -19.34 -2.87
CA GLU A 231 -9.10 -19.87 -1.91
C GLU A 231 -8.40 -18.74 -1.16
N MET A 232 -8.09 -17.62 -1.82
CA MET A 232 -7.56 -16.43 -1.15
C MET A 232 -8.55 -15.88 -0.11
N ASN A 233 -9.84 -15.77 -0.45
CA ASN A 233 -10.87 -15.38 0.51
C ASN A 233 -10.95 -16.36 1.68
N ARG A 234 -10.92 -17.68 1.43
CA ARG A 234 -10.96 -18.72 2.47
C ARG A 234 -9.77 -18.63 3.43
N LEU A 235 -8.58 -18.32 2.91
CA LEU A 235 -7.37 -18.13 3.73
C LEU A 235 -7.37 -16.80 4.50
N GLY A 236 -8.15 -15.81 4.08
CA GLY A 236 -7.96 -14.43 4.52
C GLY A 236 -6.70 -13.79 3.91
N MET A 237 -6.31 -14.22 2.70
CA MET A 237 -5.31 -13.54 1.89
C MET A 237 -5.99 -12.47 1.04
N ILE A 238 -5.48 -11.25 1.10
CA ILE A 238 -6.03 -10.11 0.36
C ILE A 238 -5.75 -10.29 -1.15
N VAL A 239 -6.79 -10.08 -1.95
CA VAL A 239 -6.68 -10.07 -3.42
C VAL A 239 -6.24 -8.69 -3.86
N ASP A 240 -5.08 -8.60 -4.51
CA ASP A 240 -4.56 -7.36 -5.09
C ASP A 240 -4.76 -7.32 -6.61
N LEU A 241 -5.44 -6.27 -7.06
CA LEU A 241 -5.83 -6.00 -8.44
C LEU A 241 -4.91 -5.04 -9.18
N SER A 242 -3.89 -4.47 -8.52
CA SER A 242 -2.78 -3.90 -9.28
C SER A 242 -2.24 -4.97 -10.24
N LYS A 243 -1.71 -4.59 -11.40
CA LYS A 243 -1.26 -5.59 -12.39
C LYS A 243 -2.32 -6.00 -13.42
N SER A 244 -3.58 -6.02 -13.00
CA SER A 244 -4.65 -6.76 -13.68
C SER A 244 -5.24 -5.96 -14.85
N SER A 245 -5.85 -6.68 -15.80
CA SER A 245 -6.70 -6.05 -16.82
C SER A 245 -8.06 -5.63 -16.25
N VAL A 246 -8.79 -4.77 -16.96
CA VAL A 246 -10.17 -4.38 -16.62
C VAL A 246 -11.08 -5.60 -16.54
N GLY A 247 -10.95 -6.55 -17.48
CA GLY A 247 -11.69 -7.81 -17.46
C GLY A 247 -11.42 -8.61 -16.17
N THR A 248 -10.15 -8.73 -15.79
CA THR A 248 -9.74 -9.41 -14.55
C THR A 248 -10.28 -8.68 -13.32
N MET A 249 -10.20 -7.34 -13.28
CA MET A 249 -10.73 -6.53 -12.18
C MET A 249 -12.24 -6.79 -11.98
N LYS A 250 -13.03 -6.74 -13.05
CA LYS A 250 -14.47 -6.99 -13.02
C LYS A 250 -14.81 -8.40 -12.56
N ASP A 251 -14.13 -9.41 -13.10
CA ASP A 251 -14.34 -10.81 -12.72
C ASP A 251 -14.01 -11.08 -11.25
N VAL A 252 -12.94 -10.49 -10.73
CA VAL A 252 -12.55 -10.59 -9.32
C VAL A 252 -13.58 -9.90 -8.44
N LEU A 253 -14.01 -8.68 -8.78
CA LEU A 253 -15.00 -7.93 -8.00
C LEU A 253 -16.36 -8.65 -7.96
N ALA A 254 -16.70 -9.42 -9.00
CA ALA A 254 -17.88 -10.28 -9.02
C ALA A 254 -17.69 -11.61 -8.26
N THR A 255 -16.45 -12.08 -8.10
CA THR A 255 -16.15 -13.39 -7.49
C THR A 255 -15.78 -13.30 -6.01
N SER A 256 -15.08 -12.24 -5.60
CA SER A 256 -14.53 -12.08 -4.26
C SER A 256 -15.64 -11.81 -3.25
N GLN A 257 -15.62 -12.57 -2.15
CA GLN A 257 -16.53 -12.39 -1.01
C GLN A 257 -15.98 -11.39 0.02
N ALA A 258 -14.73 -10.95 -0.14
CA ALA A 258 -14.06 -9.99 0.72
C ALA A 258 -13.66 -8.72 -0.06
N PRO A 259 -13.45 -7.59 0.64
CA PRO A 259 -12.84 -6.41 0.06
C PRO A 259 -11.49 -6.71 -0.61
N VAL A 260 -11.28 -6.17 -1.79
CA VAL A 260 -10.01 -6.26 -2.54
C VAL A 260 -9.18 -4.99 -2.37
N ILE A 261 -7.92 -5.05 -2.77
CA ILE A 261 -7.06 -3.86 -2.84
C ILE A 261 -6.54 -3.65 -4.26
N PHE A 262 -6.12 -2.42 -4.54
CA PHE A 262 -5.08 -2.13 -5.52
C PHE A 262 -3.90 -1.60 -4.73
N SER A 263 -2.84 -2.39 -4.57
CA SER A 263 -1.71 -2.04 -3.70
C SER A 263 -0.88 -0.86 -4.21
N HIS A 264 -0.90 -0.60 -5.53
CA HIS A 264 -0.16 0.49 -6.17
C HIS A 264 -0.74 0.85 -7.56
N SER A 265 -1.94 1.42 -7.61
CA SER A 265 -2.56 1.94 -8.84
C SER A 265 -3.15 3.34 -8.64
N SER A 266 -3.21 4.14 -9.72
CA SER A 266 -3.75 5.51 -9.69
C SER A 266 -5.03 5.62 -10.55
N ALA A 267 -5.63 6.80 -10.65
CA ALA A 267 -6.85 7.02 -11.43
C ALA A 267 -6.57 7.11 -12.94
N HIS A 268 -7.31 6.34 -13.74
CA HIS A 268 -7.17 6.36 -15.19
C HIS A 268 -7.64 7.68 -15.79
N ALA A 269 -8.66 8.32 -15.21
CA ALA A 269 -9.16 9.62 -15.64
C ALA A 269 -8.11 10.75 -15.53
N LEU A 270 -7.12 10.62 -14.64
CA LEU A 270 -6.02 11.58 -14.47
C LEU A 270 -4.84 11.28 -15.41
N CYS A 271 -4.58 10.00 -15.67
CA CYS A 271 -3.57 9.52 -16.59
C CYS A 271 -4.02 8.19 -17.21
N ASN A 272 -4.17 8.17 -18.53
CA ASN A 272 -4.69 7.07 -19.34
C ASN A 272 -3.68 5.91 -19.52
N SER A 273 -3.07 5.48 -18.43
CA SER A 273 -2.23 4.28 -18.40
C SER A 273 -3.08 3.04 -18.16
N SER A 274 -2.83 1.94 -18.87
CA SER A 274 -3.46 0.65 -18.56
C SER A 274 -3.14 0.12 -17.14
N ARG A 275 -2.18 0.75 -16.46
CA ARG A 275 -1.83 0.46 -15.06
C ARG A 275 -2.78 1.10 -14.04
N ASN A 276 -3.60 2.04 -14.47
CA ASN A 276 -4.53 2.82 -13.65
C ASN A 276 -5.96 2.29 -13.71
N VAL A 277 -6.74 2.62 -12.68
CA VAL A 277 -8.11 2.12 -12.48
C VAL A 277 -9.12 3.03 -13.17
N GLN A 278 -9.97 2.44 -14.02
CA GLN A 278 -11.04 3.11 -14.74
C GLN A 278 -12.20 3.44 -13.79
N ASP A 279 -12.93 4.51 -14.08
CA ASP A 279 -14.01 5.01 -13.20
C ASP A 279 -15.11 3.96 -12.99
N GLU A 280 -15.47 3.20 -14.04
CA GLU A 280 -16.40 2.08 -13.93
C GLU A 280 -15.93 0.99 -12.96
N VAL A 281 -14.62 0.76 -12.84
CA VAL A 281 -14.05 -0.18 -11.87
C VAL A 281 -14.05 0.45 -10.47
N LEU A 282 -13.79 1.75 -10.35
CA LEU A 282 -13.86 2.47 -9.06
C LEU A 282 -15.27 2.40 -8.44
N GLU A 283 -16.32 2.46 -9.25
CA GLU A 283 -17.70 2.23 -8.78
C GLU A 283 -17.90 0.82 -8.22
N LEU A 284 -17.34 -0.20 -8.88
CA LEU A 284 -17.40 -1.58 -8.41
C LEU A 284 -16.57 -1.80 -7.14
N VAL A 285 -15.40 -1.17 -7.03
CA VAL A 285 -14.57 -1.18 -5.83
C VAL A 285 -15.32 -0.59 -4.64
N THR A 286 -16.06 0.50 -4.86
CA THR A 286 -16.91 1.12 -3.84
C THR A 286 -17.96 0.15 -3.31
N LYS A 287 -18.65 -0.58 -4.20
CA LYS A 287 -19.63 -1.61 -3.83
C LYS A 287 -18.98 -2.79 -3.09
N ASN A 288 -17.78 -3.19 -3.50
CA ASN A 288 -16.99 -4.24 -2.85
C ASN A 288 -16.40 -3.79 -1.49
N ARG A 289 -16.42 -2.48 -1.18
CA ARG A 289 -15.76 -1.86 -0.03
C ARG A 289 -14.23 -2.02 -0.05
N GLY A 290 -13.68 -2.16 -1.25
CA GLY A 290 -12.24 -2.30 -1.49
C GLY A 290 -11.47 -1.00 -1.30
N LEU A 291 -10.16 -1.05 -1.52
CA LEU A 291 -9.24 0.08 -1.32
C LEU A 291 -8.34 0.26 -2.53
N VAL A 292 -8.15 1.51 -2.98
CA VAL A 292 -7.12 1.87 -3.95
C VAL A 292 -5.99 2.61 -3.24
N MET A 293 -4.79 2.05 -3.29
CA MET A 293 -3.56 2.62 -2.74
C MET A 293 -2.78 3.28 -3.89
N VAL A 294 -2.71 4.61 -3.84
CA VAL A 294 -2.25 5.46 -4.95
C VAL A 294 -0.77 5.21 -5.25
N ASN A 295 -0.44 5.01 -6.53
CA ASN A 295 0.93 4.85 -6.99
C ASN A 295 1.60 6.21 -7.24
N PHE A 296 2.86 6.37 -6.82
CA PHE A 296 3.62 7.62 -7.01
C PHE A 296 4.53 7.65 -8.24
N TYR A 297 4.45 6.65 -9.13
CA TYR A 297 5.22 6.69 -10.37
C TYR A 297 4.71 7.78 -11.31
N ASN A 298 5.60 8.67 -11.75
CA ASN A 298 5.26 9.85 -12.57
C ASN A 298 4.41 9.51 -13.80
N LYS A 299 4.73 8.41 -14.49
CA LYS A 299 4.00 7.97 -15.69
C LYS A 299 2.62 7.39 -15.41
N PHE A 300 2.30 7.09 -14.15
CA PHE A 300 0.96 6.67 -13.72
C PHE A 300 0.19 7.80 -13.04
N LEU A 301 0.87 8.82 -12.53
CA LEU A 301 0.22 10.02 -11.99
C LEU A 301 -0.17 11.03 -13.06
N ARG A 302 0.76 11.37 -13.96
CA ARG A 302 0.60 12.47 -14.93
C ARG A 302 0.84 12.05 -16.38
N CYS A 303 1.14 10.78 -16.63
CA CYS A 303 1.52 10.31 -17.97
C CYS A 303 2.72 11.12 -18.54
N SER A 304 3.61 11.57 -17.65
CA SER A 304 4.78 12.39 -17.94
C SER A 304 5.98 11.88 -17.15
N ASP A 305 7.19 12.27 -17.56
CA ASP A 305 8.42 11.95 -16.82
C ASP A 305 8.53 12.72 -15.50
N ASN A 306 7.80 13.82 -15.34
CA ASN A 306 7.80 14.63 -14.13
C ASN A 306 6.39 14.72 -13.52
N ALA A 307 6.30 14.46 -12.22
CA ALA A 307 5.11 14.75 -11.43
C ALA A 307 5.51 15.53 -10.17
N SER A 308 4.67 16.48 -9.80
CA SER A 308 4.61 17.01 -8.45
C SER A 308 3.68 16.12 -7.64
N VAL A 309 3.52 16.41 -6.37
CA VAL A 309 2.55 15.63 -5.60
C VAL A 309 1.26 16.41 -5.40
N GLN A 310 1.16 17.63 -5.90
CA GLN A 310 -0.15 18.20 -6.21
C GLN A 310 -0.86 17.30 -7.23
N ASP A 311 -0.11 16.68 -8.16
CA ASP A 311 -0.64 15.68 -9.11
C ASP A 311 -1.11 14.42 -8.38
N ALA A 312 -0.34 13.94 -7.40
CA ALA A 312 -0.77 12.87 -6.50
C ALA A 312 -1.77 13.33 -5.42
N VAL A 313 -2.25 14.58 -5.45
CA VAL A 313 -3.42 15.08 -4.69
C VAL A 313 -4.55 15.49 -5.60
N GLY A 314 -4.45 15.19 -6.90
CA GLY A 314 -5.29 15.76 -7.94
C GLY A 314 -6.77 15.80 -7.55
N LYS A 315 -7.55 16.69 -8.17
CA LYS A 315 -9.00 16.68 -7.94
C LYS A 315 -9.56 15.33 -8.40
N TRP A 316 -9.69 14.35 -7.49
CA TRP A 316 -10.48 13.12 -7.63
C TRP A 316 -11.98 13.49 -7.62
N LYS A 317 -12.31 14.49 -8.44
CA LYS A 317 -13.65 15.03 -8.66
C LYS A 317 -14.25 14.25 -9.81
N LEU A 318 -14.79 13.08 -9.51
CA LEU A 318 -15.80 12.45 -10.33
C LEU A 318 -17.02 12.16 -9.45
N THR A 319 -18.05 12.98 -9.70
CA THR A 319 -19.47 12.61 -9.77
C THR A 319 -19.82 11.24 -9.18
N GLY A 320 -20.16 11.20 -7.89
CA GLY A 320 -20.57 9.97 -7.20
C GLY A 320 -20.15 9.89 -5.73
N PHE A 321 -19.14 10.65 -5.31
CA PHE A 321 -18.84 10.89 -3.89
C PHE A 321 -19.90 11.85 -3.28
N PHE A 322 -21.12 11.38 -3.04
CA PHE A 322 -22.10 12.07 -2.18
C PHE A 322 -22.07 11.50 -0.74
N PRO A 323 -22.36 12.33 0.27
CA PRO A 323 -21.74 12.28 1.59
C PRO A 323 -22.52 11.38 2.54
N ILE A 324 -22.27 10.08 2.50
CA ILE A 324 -22.60 9.17 3.60
C ILE A 324 -21.35 8.30 3.79
N TYR A 325 -20.56 8.63 4.83
CA TYR A 325 -19.23 8.10 5.15
C TYR A 325 -18.05 8.64 4.32
N MET A 326 -17.74 9.92 4.50
CA MET A 326 -16.37 10.43 4.39
C MET A 326 -15.56 10.00 5.64
N HIS A 327 -15.48 8.68 5.91
CA HIS A 327 -14.40 8.12 6.74
C HIS A 327 -13.24 7.85 5.78
N ILE A 328 -12.28 8.77 5.78
CA ILE A 328 -10.92 8.71 5.20
C ILE A 328 -10.64 7.40 4.41
N ARG A 329 -10.98 7.36 3.11
CA ARG A 329 -10.60 6.23 2.22
C ARG A 329 -10.20 6.66 0.80
N THR A 330 -9.58 7.83 0.67
CA THR A 330 -8.74 8.17 -0.49
C THR A 330 -7.62 9.08 -0.01
N ILE A 331 -6.37 8.65 -0.23
CA ILE A 331 -5.16 9.25 0.32
C ILE A 331 -4.38 9.99 -0.75
N LEU A 332 -3.91 11.19 -0.39
CA LEU A 332 -3.28 12.19 -1.24
C LEU A 332 -2.38 13.15 -0.41
N ARG A 333 -1.04 13.26 -0.67
CA ARG A 333 -0.12 14.45 -0.51
C ARG A 333 1.40 14.14 -0.40
N VAL A 334 2.37 15.10 -0.42
CA VAL A 334 2.84 16.21 -1.34
C VAL A 334 4.40 16.19 -1.43
N SER A 335 5.06 16.71 -2.49
CA SER A 335 6.50 16.63 -2.89
C SER A 335 7.27 17.84 -2.37
N MET A 336 8.60 17.69 -2.23
CA MET A 336 9.55 18.81 -2.28
C MET A 336 10.87 18.45 -3.00
N GLN A 337 11.32 19.36 -3.88
CA GLN A 337 12.71 19.52 -4.34
C GLN A 337 13.35 20.73 -3.62
N PRO A 338 14.68 20.78 -3.46
CA PRO A 338 15.42 22.02 -3.23
C PRO A 338 16.09 22.56 -4.51
N ILE A 339 16.00 23.88 -4.72
CA ILE A 339 16.92 24.71 -5.53
C ILE A 339 18.17 25.00 -4.66
N PRO A 340 19.39 25.13 -5.20
CA PRO A 340 20.62 25.04 -4.41
C PRO A 340 20.90 26.31 -3.60
N SER A 341 20.69 26.24 -2.28
CA SER A 341 21.58 26.81 -1.25
C SER A 341 21.09 26.41 0.14
N HIS A 342 21.98 25.80 0.90
CA HIS A 342 21.88 25.29 2.27
C HIS A 342 21.27 23.90 2.56
N PRO A 343 21.93 23.06 3.39
CA PRO A 343 21.60 21.65 3.57
C PRO A 343 20.90 21.41 4.91
N SER A 344 19.65 20.99 4.91
CA SER A 344 19.14 20.08 5.95
C SER A 344 17.74 19.58 5.57
N LEU A 345 17.51 18.31 5.90
CA LEU A 345 16.21 17.63 5.95
C LEU A 345 15.60 17.22 4.59
N SER A 346 15.61 15.91 4.34
CA SER A 346 14.92 15.24 3.24
C SER A 346 14.04 14.13 3.83
N GLN A 347 12.79 14.00 3.35
CA GLN A 347 11.79 13.07 3.89
C GLN A 347 10.86 12.49 2.81
N LEU A 348 10.40 11.25 3.05
CA LEU A 348 9.48 10.39 2.26
C LEU A 348 8.06 10.33 2.90
N THR A 349 7.01 9.84 2.22
CA THR A 349 5.61 9.70 2.77
C THR A 349 4.79 8.55 2.13
N ALA A 350 3.85 7.93 2.89
CA ALA A 350 2.77 6.96 2.49
C ALA A 350 1.45 7.18 3.29
N LEU A 351 0.56 6.16 3.50
CA LEU A 351 -0.93 6.22 3.63
C LEU A 351 -1.59 5.94 5.02
N VAL A 352 -2.66 6.66 5.41
CA VAL A 352 -3.31 6.69 6.76
C VAL A 352 -4.47 5.68 6.89
N ALA A 353 -4.58 4.91 7.99
CA ALA A 353 -5.74 4.06 8.31
C ALA A 353 -6.45 4.52 9.60
N VAL A 354 -7.75 4.85 9.53
CA VAL A 354 -8.62 5.11 10.70
C VAL A 354 -9.77 4.10 10.67
N ASP A 355 -10.06 3.52 11.84
CA ASP A 355 -11.02 2.43 12.13
C ASP A 355 -12.43 2.63 11.54
#